data_AF-A0A8K0Q178-F1
#
_entry.id   AF-A0A8K0Q178-F1
#
_cell.length_a   1.000
_cell.length_b   1.000
_cell.length_c   1.000
_cell.angle_alpha   90.00
_cell.angle_beta   90.00
_cell.angle_gamma   90.00
#
_symmetry.space_group_name_H-M   'P 1'
#
loop_
_entity.id
_entity.type
_entity.pdbx_description
1 polymer ?
#
loop_
_entity_poly.entity_id
_entity_poly.type
_entity_poly.pdbx_seq_one_letter_code
_entity_poly.pdbx_strand_id
1 'polypeptide(L)'
;MASNPTDTPSVTFASITAQEKSLTLPHFTAEDAFDIGVLIRNKLREITENPAVVNITLANNKQLLFHAASRPGTVPENDNWVARKRNFVLRFGWSTWAGHHLFDMGNEDKFKAQFQLGETAGDYAIHGGGFPVRVKGVEGPVGAIVVSGLAQEEDHQVIVDCLQEFLAAQK
;
A
#
# COMPACT_ATOMS: atom_id res chain seq x y z
N MET A 1 20.21 -14.00 8.86
CA MET A 1 19.28 -15.13 8.63
C MET A 1 18.51 -14.78 7.38
N ALA A 2 18.64 -15.57 6.32
CA ALA A 2 18.01 -15.27 5.04
C ALA A 2 16.48 -15.18 5.21
N SER A 3 15.89 -14.07 4.77
CA SER A 3 14.44 -13.92 4.71
C SER A 3 13.87 -15.03 3.82
N ASN A 4 12.86 -15.74 4.34
CA ASN A 4 12.16 -16.80 3.61
C ASN A 4 11.61 -16.31 2.26
N PRO A 5 11.40 -17.21 1.28
CA PRO A 5 10.72 -16.87 0.05
C PRO A 5 9.32 -16.35 0.41
N THR A 6 8.94 -15.21 -0.17
CA THR A 6 7.62 -14.57 -0.11
C THR A 6 6.50 -15.56 0.20
N ASP A 7 5.96 -15.50 1.42
CA ASP A 7 4.71 -16.18 1.74
C ASP A 7 3.67 -15.76 0.69
N THR A 8 2.87 -16.72 0.20
CA THR A 8 1.80 -16.40 -0.75
C THR A 8 0.87 -15.36 -0.11
N PRO A 9 0.60 -14.23 -0.79
CA PRO A 9 -0.25 -13.20 -0.23
C PRO A 9 -1.61 -13.76 0.16
N SER A 10 -2.17 -13.26 1.25
CA SER A 10 -3.55 -13.60 1.63
C SER A 10 -4.51 -13.35 0.47
N VAL A 11 -5.40 -14.31 0.19
CA VAL A 11 -6.28 -14.27 -1.01
C VAL A 11 -7.77 -14.07 -0.67
N THR A 12 -8.12 -13.90 0.60
CA THR A 12 -9.51 -13.62 0.99
C THR A 12 -9.60 -12.25 1.62
N PHE A 13 -10.67 -11.51 1.36
CA PHE A 13 -10.89 -10.20 1.98
C PHE A 13 -10.75 -10.26 3.52
N ALA A 14 -11.29 -11.31 4.14
CA ALA A 14 -11.20 -11.51 5.58
C ALA A 14 -9.76 -11.71 6.07
N SER A 15 -8.96 -12.55 5.40
CA SER A 15 -7.57 -12.79 5.79
C SER A 15 -6.67 -11.58 5.51
N ILE A 16 -6.87 -10.89 4.39
CA ILE A 16 -6.13 -9.66 4.04
C ILE A 16 -6.41 -8.57 5.09
N THR A 17 -7.68 -8.30 5.40
CA THR A 17 -8.01 -7.28 6.40
C THR A 17 -7.61 -7.65 7.83
N ALA A 18 -7.49 -8.94 8.15
CA ALA A 18 -6.91 -9.40 9.41
C ALA A 18 -5.39 -9.11 9.46
N GLN A 19 -4.66 -9.37 8.37
CA GLN A 19 -3.24 -9.02 8.24
C GLN A 19 -3.02 -7.50 8.31
N GLU A 20 -3.85 -6.71 7.64
CA GLU A 20 -3.79 -5.24 7.74
C GLU A 20 -3.95 -4.74 9.18
N LYS A 21 -4.83 -5.38 9.97
CA LYS A 21 -5.05 -5.02 11.37
C LYS A 21 -3.90 -5.45 12.27
N SER A 22 -3.27 -6.59 12.00
CA SER A 22 -2.12 -7.05 12.80
C SER A 22 -0.88 -6.16 12.64
N LEU A 23 -0.80 -5.40 11.53
CA LEU A 23 0.25 -4.42 11.22
C LEU A 23 -0.07 -3.01 11.73
N THR A 24 -0.82 -2.89 12.84
CA THR A 24 -1.10 -1.60 13.49
C THR A 24 0.15 -1.10 14.22
N LEU A 25 0.59 0.13 13.89
CA LEU A 25 1.77 0.76 14.46
C LEU A 25 1.52 1.32 15.87
N PRO A 26 2.53 1.40 16.75
CA PRO A 26 2.41 2.07 18.05
C PRO A 26 2.36 3.60 17.91
N HIS A 27 3.05 4.17 16.92
CA HIS A 27 3.03 5.58 16.54
C HIS A 27 3.29 5.72 15.04
N PHE A 28 3.00 6.90 14.48
CA PHE A 28 3.32 7.22 13.09
C PHE A 28 3.65 8.70 12.94
N THR A 29 4.93 8.99 12.74
CA THR A 29 5.53 10.32 12.60
C THR A 29 6.24 10.43 11.24
N ALA A 30 6.84 11.59 10.96
CA ALA A 30 7.66 11.76 9.77
C ALA A 30 8.91 10.85 9.78
N GLU A 31 9.49 10.57 10.96
CA GLU A 31 10.62 9.63 11.10
C GLU A 31 10.19 8.20 10.76
N ASP A 32 9.05 7.75 11.29
CA ASP A 32 8.51 6.42 10.96
C ASP A 32 8.24 6.27 9.46
N ALA A 33 7.65 7.31 8.84
CA ALA A 33 7.41 7.33 7.41
C ALA A 33 8.71 7.28 6.61
N PHE A 34 9.77 7.97 7.05
CA PHE A 34 11.07 7.93 6.41
C PHE A 34 11.70 6.53 6.51
N ASP A 35 11.74 5.95 7.69
CA ASP A 35 12.33 4.63 7.94
C ASP A 35 11.60 3.53 7.16
N ILE A 36 10.26 3.51 7.22
CA ILE A 36 9.44 2.58 6.43
C ILE A 36 9.69 2.79 4.93
N GLY A 37 9.75 4.04 4.48
CA GLY A 37 9.99 4.39 3.07
C GLY A 37 11.35 3.90 2.57
N VAL A 38 12.41 4.09 3.36
CA VAL A 38 13.76 3.59 3.06
C VAL A 38 13.78 2.07 3.03
N LEU A 39 13.13 1.42 4.00
CA LEU A 39 13.06 -0.03 4.08
C LEU A 39 12.39 -0.63 2.84
N ILE A 40 11.22 -0.12 2.46
CA ILE A 40 10.51 -0.55 1.24
C ILE A 40 11.36 -0.29 0.00
N ARG A 41 11.97 0.89 -0.12
CA ARG A 41 12.81 1.22 -1.27
C ARG A 41 13.98 0.25 -1.41
N ASN A 42 14.64 -0.10 -0.32
CA ASN A 42 15.75 -1.05 -0.34
C ASN A 42 15.27 -2.46 -0.67
N LYS A 43 14.14 -2.90 -0.08
CA LYS A 43 13.56 -4.20 -0.39
C LYS A 43 13.16 -4.34 -1.85
N LEU A 44 12.54 -3.32 -2.44
CA LEU A 44 12.27 -3.23 -3.88
C LEU A 44 13.54 -3.42 -4.73
N ARG A 45 14.68 -2.92 -4.25
CA ARG A 45 15.96 -3.07 -4.94
C ARG A 45 16.55 -4.48 -4.80
N GLU A 46 16.18 -5.23 -3.78
CA GLU A 46 16.66 -6.60 -3.59
C GLU A 46 15.86 -7.62 -4.42
N ILE A 47 14.57 -7.39 -4.62
CA ILE A 47 13.66 -8.42 -5.14
C ILE A 47 13.38 -8.35 -6.65
N THR A 48 13.72 -7.23 -7.30
CA THR A 48 13.43 -7.02 -8.73
C THR A 48 14.46 -6.09 -9.36
N GLU A 49 14.58 -6.07 -10.69
CA GLU A 49 15.28 -5.01 -11.44
C GLU A 49 14.32 -3.98 -12.06
N ASN A 50 13.00 -4.20 -11.97
CA ASN A 50 12.02 -3.27 -12.50
C ASN A 50 11.97 -1.97 -11.66
N PRO A 51 11.82 -0.79 -12.31
CA PRO A 51 11.64 0.46 -11.59
C PRO A 51 10.26 0.50 -10.93
N ALA A 52 10.23 0.90 -9.66
CA ALA A 52 9.01 1.06 -8.88
C ALA A 52 9.08 2.34 -8.04
N VAL A 53 7.91 2.83 -7.61
CA VAL A 53 7.76 4.00 -6.75
C VAL A 53 7.21 3.54 -5.40
N VAL A 54 7.75 4.11 -4.33
CA VAL A 54 7.14 4.08 -2.99
C VAL A 54 6.69 5.48 -2.61
N ASN A 55 5.48 5.59 -2.05
CA ASN A 55 4.86 6.83 -1.65
C ASN A 55 4.18 6.66 -0.29
N ILE A 56 4.38 7.62 0.62
CA ILE A 56 3.78 7.61 1.95
C ILE A 56 3.17 8.97 2.24
N THR A 57 1.87 8.97 2.55
CA THR A 57 1.10 10.20 2.80
C THR A 57 0.25 10.11 4.06
N LEU A 58 0.03 11.23 4.73
CA LEU A 58 -0.97 11.34 5.80
C LEU A 58 -2.40 11.37 5.25
N ALA A 59 -3.36 10.94 6.06
CA ALA A 59 -4.77 11.00 5.73
C ALA A 59 -5.28 12.45 5.67
N ASN A 60 -4.73 13.34 6.51
CA ASN A 60 -5.07 14.76 6.47
C ASN A 60 -4.49 15.41 5.20
N ASN A 61 -5.37 15.70 4.25
CA ASN A 61 -5.05 16.37 2.99
C ASN A 61 -3.94 15.69 2.15
N LYS A 62 -3.72 14.38 2.32
CA LYS A 62 -2.74 13.61 1.53
C LYS A 62 -1.31 14.19 1.62
N GLN A 63 -0.95 14.81 2.75
CA GLN A 63 0.38 15.41 2.94
C GLN A 63 1.47 14.37 2.68
N LEU A 64 2.42 14.71 1.81
CA LEU A 64 3.52 13.83 1.45
C LEU A 64 4.59 13.78 2.54
N LEU A 65 4.92 12.57 3.00
CA LEU A 65 6.02 12.34 3.95
C LEU A 65 7.22 11.65 3.30
N PHE A 66 6.98 10.74 2.35
CA PHE A 66 8.04 10.04 1.63
C PHE A 66 7.64 9.77 0.17
N HIS A 67 8.56 9.99 -0.75
CA HIS A 67 8.42 9.60 -2.15
C HIS A 67 9.79 9.25 -2.72
N ALA A 68 9.91 8.07 -3.32
CA ALA A 68 11.14 7.70 -4.00
C ALA A 68 10.90 6.67 -5.11
N ALA A 69 11.63 6.83 -6.21
CA ALA A 69 11.87 5.75 -7.16
C ALA A 69 12.90 4.76 -6.57
N SER A 70 12.65 3.46 -6.76
CA SER A 70 13.56 2.39 -6.37
C SER A 70 14.82 2.39 -7.25
N ARG A 71 14.66 2.62 -8.55
CA ARG A 71 15.70 2.65 -9.59
C ARG A 71 15.35 3.67 -10.70
N PRO A 72 16.31 4.04 -11.57
CA PRO A 72 16.01 4.80 -12.79
C PRO A 72 14.98 4.08 -13.66
N GLY A 73 14.06 4.82 -14.28
CA GLY A 73 13.10 4.29 -15.26
C GLY A 73 11.62 4.45 -14.89
N THR A 74 11.29 5.01 -13.73
CA THR A 74 9.91 5.41 -13.40
C THR A 74 9.48 6.59 -14.28
N VAL A 75 8.18 6.67 -14.58
CA VAL A 75 7.57 7.69 -15.44
C VAL A 75 6.36 8.33 -14.74
N PRO A 76 5.83 9.47 -15.22
CA PRO A 76 4.69 10.15 -14.57
C PRO A 76 3.44 9.29 -14.39
N GLU A 77 3.26 8.25 -15.21
CA GLU A 77 2.13 7.32 -15.04
C GLU A 77 2.19 6.55 -13.70
N ASN A 78 3.38 6.34 -13.13
CA ASN A 78 3.51 5.76 -11.78
C ASN A 78 2.83 6.66 -10.74
N ASP A 79 2.89 7.99 -10.89
CA ASP A 79 2.25 8.93 -9.96
C ASP A 79 0.73 8.91 -10.07
N ASN A 80 0.18 8.66 -11.27
CA ASN A 80 -1.25 8.43 -11.47
C ASN A 80 -1.71 7.18 -10.71
N TRP A 81 -0.98 6.07 -10.86
CA TRP A 81 -1.25 4.84 -10.09
C TRP A 81 -1.15 5.07 -8.58
N VAL A 82 -0.12 5.80 -8.14
CA VAL A 82 0.05 6.17 -6.72
C VAL A 82 -1.17 6.95 -6.22
N ALA A 83 -1.61 7.97 -6.96
CA ALA A 83 -2.76 8.79 -6.59
C ALA A 83 -4.04 7.95 -6.50
N ARG A 84 -4.29 7.08 -7.48
CA ARG A 84 -5.47 6.21 -7.56
C ARG A 84 -5.53 5.19 -6.41
N LYS A 85 -4.41 4.50 -6.14
CA LYS A 85 -4.29 3.54 -5.03
C LYS A 85 -4.45 4.24 -3.67
N ARG A 86 -3.79 5.39 -3.47
CA ARG A 86 -3.92 6.21 -2.25
C ARG A 86 -5.36 6.65 -2.01
N ASN A 87 -6.04 7.14 -3.04
CA ASN A 87 -7.42 7.60 -2.93
C ASN A 87 -8.36 6.48 -2.47
N PHE A 88 -8.17 5.25 -2.96
CA PHE A 88 -8.90 4.08 -2.49
C PHE A 88 -8.62 3.83 -1.00
N VAL A 89 -7.35 3.71 -0.62
CA VAL A 89 -6.94 3.41 0.76
C VAL A 89 -7.53 4.41 1.75
N LEU A 90 -7.42 5.70 1.46
CA LEU A 90 -7.88 6.75 2.35
C LEU A 90 -9.41 6.86 2.43
N ARG A 91 -10.14 6.48 1.38
CA ARG A 91 -11.61 6.51 1.37
C ARG A 91 -12.24 5.29 2.04
N PHE A 92 -11.72 4.10 1.76
CA PHE A 92 -12.35 2.83 2.16
C PHE A 92 -11.67 2.17 3.36
N GLY A 93 -10.45 2.61 3.69
CA GLY A 93 -9.70 2.09 4.83
C GLY A 93 -9.18 0.66 4.64
N TRP A 94 -9.16 0.13 3.43
CA TRP A 94 -8.60 -1.19 3.13
C TRP A 94 -7.43 -1.06 2.17
N SER A 95 -6.56 -2.06 2.13
CA SER A 95 -5.58 -2.15 1.05
C SER A 95 -6.28 -2.29 -0.29
N THR A 96 -5.63 -1.84 -1.36
CA THR A 96 -6.16 -2.06 -2.71
C THR A 96 -6.17 -3.56 -3.08
N TRP A 97 -5.39 -4.39 -2.39
CA TRP A 97 -5.42 -5.86 -2.52
C TRP A 97 -6.68 -6.48 -1.89
N ALA A 98 -7.13 -5.96 -0.75
CA ALA A 98 -8.44 -6.32 -0.21
C ALA A 98 -9.57 -5.87 -1.16
N GLY A 99 -9.46 -4.67 -1.72
CA GLY A 99 -10.37 -4.18 -2.78
C GLY A 99 -10.42 -5.13 -3.98
N HIS A 100 -9.26 -5.54 -4.48
CA HIS A 100 -9.14 -6.51 -5.57
C HIS A 100 -9.98 -7.77 -5.34
N HIS A 101 -9.84 -8.39 -4.18
CA HIS A 101 -10.56 -9.62 -3.84
C HIS A 101 -12.03 -9.41 -3.49
N LEU A 102 -12.38 -8.23 -2.97
CA LEU A 102 -13.76 -7.88 -2.68
C LEU A 102 -14.59 -7.69 -3.95
N PHE A 103 -13.97 -7.17 -5.01
CA PHE A 103 -14.62 -6.85 -6.28
C PHE A 103 -14.21 -7.82 -7.39
N ASP A 104 -14.41 -9.12 -7.18
CA ASP A 104 -14.25 -10.17 -8.20
C ASP A 104 -12.90 -10.11 -8.95
N MET A 105 -11.79 -10.08 -8.20
CA MET A 105 -10.43 -9.99 -8.73
C MET A 105 -10.18 -8.72 -9.55
N GLY A 106 -10.58 -7.57 -9.01
CA GLY A 106 -10.26 -6.26 -9.56
C GLY A 106 -11.24 -5.75 -10.62
N ASN A 107 -12.50 -6.18 -10.59
CA ASN A 107 -13.56 -5.67 -11.45
C ASN A 107 -13.91 -4.21 -11.08
N GLU A 108 -13.26 -3.26 -11.76
CA GLU A 108 -13.45 -1.82 -11.54
C GLU A 108 -14.87 -1.35 -11.89
N ASP A 109 -15.57 -2.02 -12.82
CA ASP A 109 -16.97 -1.69 -13.16
C ASP A 109 -17.92 -2.03 -12.01
N LYS A 110 -17.73 -3.19 -11.39
CA LYS A 110 -18.49 -3.60 -10.19
C LYS A 110 -18.23 -2.63 -9.04
N PHE A 111 -16.97 -2.28 -8.80
CA PHE A 111 -16.58 -1.31 -7.79
C PHE A 111 -17.20 0.07 -8.05
N LYS A 112 -17.12 0.57 -9.29
CA LYS A 112 -17.73 1.82 -9.74
C LYS A 112 -19.23 1.83 -9.50
N ALA A 113 -19.93 0.76 -9.89
CA ALA A 113 -21.38 0.64 -9.74
C ALA A 113 -21.78 0.59 -8.25
N GLN A 114 -21.08 -0.22 -7.45
CA GLN A 114 -21.39 -0.40 -6.04
C GLN A 114 -21.27 0.89 -5.23
N PHE A 115 -20.28 1.73 -5.52
CA PHE A 115 -20.07 3.00 -4.81
C PHE A 115 -20.54 4.24 -5.57
N GLN A 116 -21.25 4.06 -6.68
CA GLN A 116 -21.84 5.15 -7.48
C GLN A 116 -20.81 6.22 -7.85
N LEU A 117 -19.61 5.81 -8.27
CA LEU A 117 -18.48 6.73 -8.47
C LEU A 117 -18.64 7.66 -9.68
N GLY A 118 -19.49 7.30 -10.65
CA GLY A 118 -19.75 8.12 -11.83
C GLY A 118 -18.46 8.47 -12.58
N GLU A 119 -18.26 9.76 -12.85
CA GLU A 119 -17.09 10.30 -13.55
C GLU A 119 -15.81 10.26 -12.72
N THR A 120 -15.91 10.18 -11.38
CA THR A 120 -14.75 10.12 -10.46
C THR A 120 -14.14 8.72 -10.35
N ALA A 121 -14.68 7.72 -11.06
CA ALA A 121 -14.18 6.35 -10.99
C ALA A 121 -12.69 6.23 -11.35
N GLY A 122 -12.22 7.06 -12.30
CA GLY A 122 -10.81 7.11 -12.70
C GLY A 122 -9.85 7.56 -11.59
N ASP A 123 -10.35 8.19 -10.52
CA ASP A 123 -9.54 8.63 -9.38
C ASP A 123 -9.17 7.49 -8.42
N TYR A 124 -9.63 6.27 -8.68
CA TYR A 124 -9.46 5.12 -7.80
C TYR A 124 -8.88 3.93 -8.57
N ALA A 125 -8.13 3.10 -7.86
CA ALA A 125 -7.66 1.81 -8.35
C ALA A 125 -7.81 0.77 -7.24
N ILE A 126 -8.24 -0.44 -7.62
CA ILE A 126 -8.38 -1.60 -6.73
C ILE A 126 -7.41 -2.73 -7.12
N HIS A 127 -6.22 -2.33 -7.56
CA HIS A 127 -5.10 -3.21 -7.86
C HIS A 127 -4.05 -3.08 -6.77
N GLY A 128 -3.49 -4.21 -6.32
CA GLY A 128 -2.58 -4.31 -5.17
C GLY A 128 -1.45 -3.27 -5.15
N GLY A 129 -1.00 -2.92 -3.93
CA GLY A 129 0.06 -1.93 -3.72
C GLY A 129 -0.34 -0.67 -2.94
N GLY A 130 -1.61 -0.46 -2.60
CA GLY A 130 -2.00 0.54 -1.61
C GLY A 130 -2.29 -0.11 -0.26
N PHE A 131 -1.80 0.45 0.83
CA PHE A 131 -1.92 -0.10 2.18
C PHE A 131 -2.25 0.98 3.24
N PRO A 132 -3.27 0.78 4.10
CA PRO A 132 -3.64 1.73 5.15
C PRO A 132 -2.66 1.73 6.32
N VAL A 133 -2.16 2.90 6.71
CA VAL A 133 -1.37 3.06 7.93
C VAL A 133 -2.30 3.24 9.12
N ARG A 134 -2.17 2.39 10.14
CA ARG A 134 -2.99 2.44 11.36
C ARG A 134 -2.11 2.65 12.59
N VAL A 135 -2.65 3.38 13.56
CA VAL A 135 -1.98 3.62 14.86
C VAL A 135 -2.88 3.13 15.99
N LYS A 136 -2.28 2.46 16.98
CA LYS A 136 -2.99 1.95 18.15
C LYS A 136 -3.75 3.08 18.86
N GLY A 137 -5.05 2.86 19.10
CA GLY A 137 -5.91 3.83 19.78
C GLY A 137 -6.44 4.96 18.90
N VAL A 138 -6.11 4.96 17.60
CA VAL A 138 -6.68 5.91 16.62
C VAL A 138 -7.73 5.19 15.77
N GLU A 139 -8.88 5.83 15.59
CA GLU A 139 -9.91 5.32 14.69
C GLU A 139 -9.53 5.54 13.23
N GLY A 140 -9.58 4.47 12.44
CA GLY A 140 -9.31 4.52 11.00
C GLY A 140 -7.82 4.67 10.62
N PRO A 141 -7.52 4.76 9.32
CA PRO A 141 -6.16 4.99 8.84
C PRO A 141 -5.71 6.44 9.10
N VAL A 142 -4.47 6.60 9.56
CA VAL A 142 -3.81 7.91 9.70
C VAL A 142 -3.02 8.31 8.45
N GLY A 143 -2.88 7.39 7.50
CA GLY A 143 -2.12 7.57 6.27
C GLY A 143 -2.25 6.39 5.32
N ALA A 144 -1.49 6.45 4.24
CA ALA A 144 -1.40 5.41 3.24
C ALA A 144 0.06 5.22 2.81
N ILE A 145 0.45 3.97 2.65
CA ILE A 145 1.67 3.56 1.94
C ILE A 145 1.22 3.05 0.57
N VAL A 146 1.93 3.45 -0.48
CA VAL A 146 1.68 2.99 -1.83
C VAL A 146 2.98 2.55 -2.49
N VAL A 147 2.97 1.37 -3.07
CA VAL A 147 3.99 0.87 -4.00
C VAL A 147 3.36 0.69 -5.38
N SER A 148 4.10 1.07 -6.42
CA SER A 148 3.69 0.92 -7.81
C SER A 148 4.90 0.63 -8.71
N GLY A 149 4.88 -0.52 -9.38
CA GLY A 149 5.86 -0.85 -10.43
C GLY A 149 6.11 -2.35 -10.61
N LEU A 150 5.54 -3.20 -9.75
CA LEU A 150 5.64 -4.66 -9.84
C LEU A 150 4.31 -5.30 -10.23
N ALA A 151 4.27 -6.64 -10.22
CA ALA A 151 2.99 -7.32 -10.18
C ALA A 151 2.22 -6.90 -8.91
N GLN A 152 0.91 -6.78 -9.00
CA GLN A 152 0.08 -6.18 -7.94
C GLN A 152 0.19 -6.91 -6.59
N GLU A 153 0.40 -8.22 -6.63
CA GLU A 153 0.64 -9.08 -5.48
C GLU A 153 1.99 -8.78 -4.82
N GLU A 154 3.03 -8.50 -5.61
CA GLU A 154 4.37 -8.14 -5.13
C GLU A 154 4.37 -6.72 -4.56
N ASP A 155 3.69 -5.78 -5.23
CA ASP A 155 3.47 -4.41 -4.74
C ASP A 155 2.80 -4.45 -3.33
N HIS A 156 1.86 -5.37 -3.09
CA HIS A 156 1.25 -5.54 -1.77
C HIS A 156 2.19 -6.23 -0.77
N GLN A 157 2.80 -7.34 -1.17
CA GLN A 157 3.60 -8.18 -0.28
C GLN A 157 4.84 -7.44 0.25
N VAL A 158 5.50 -6.63 -0.59
CA VAL A 158 6.67 -5.85 -0.15
C VAL A 158 6.32 -4.87 0.98
N ILE A 159 5.11 -4.29 0.97
CA ILE A 159 4.65 -3.41 2.05
C ILE A 159 4.44 -4.22 3.33
N VAL A 160 3.79 -5.39 3.23
CA VAL A 160 3.55 -6.28 4.36
C VAL A 160 4.86 -6.71 5.01
N ASP A 161 5.82 -7.20 4.21
CA ASP A 161 7.11 -7.68 4.69
C ASP A 161 7.89 -6.57 5.41
N CYS A 162 7.94 -5.37 4.82
CA CYS A 162 8.63 -4.24 5.42
C CYS A 162 7.94 -3.74 6.71
N LEU A 163 6.60 -3.74 6.78
CA LEU A 163 5.90 -3.37 8.01
C LEU A 163 6.11 -4.40 9.13
N GLN A 164 6.18 -5.69 8.79
CA GLN A 164 6.51 -6.74 9.76
C GLN A 164 7.93 -6.55 10.32
N GLU A 165 8.89 -6.28 9.44
CA GLU A 165 10.28 -6.02 9.82
C GLU A 165 10.40 -4.75 10.68
N PHE A 166 9.76 -3.66 10.27
CA PHE A 166 9.73 -2.41 11.02
C PHE A 166 9.16 -2.60 12.43
N LEU A 167 8.03 -3.31 12.56
CA LEU A 167 7.43 -3.62 13.86
C LEU A 167 8.27 -4.56 14.72
N ALA A 168 9.03 -5.48 14.10
CA ALA A 168 9.92 -6.36 14.83
C ALA A 168 11.13 -5.61 15.40
N ALA A 169 11.62 -4.56 14.71
CA ALA A 169 12.72 -3.71 15.16
C ALA A 169 12.35 -2.74 16.30
N GLN A 170 11.05 -2.48 16.51
CA GLN A 170 10.56 -1.60 17.58
C GLN A 170 10.27 -2.33 18.92
N LYS A 171 10.45 -3.66 18.98
CA LYS A 171 10.29 -4.47 20.19
C LYS A 171 11.59 -4.57 20.98
#